data_AF-A0AB39Y0H1-F1
#
_entry.id   AF-A0AB39Y0H1-F1
#
_cell.length_a   1.000
_cell.length_b   1.000
_cell.length_c   1.000
_cell.angle_alpha   90.00
_cell.angle_beta   90.00
_cell.angle_gamma   90.00
#
_symmetry.space_group_name_H-M   'P 1'
#
loop_
_entity.id
_entity.type
_entity.pdbx_description
1 polymer ?
#
loop_
_entity_poly.entity_id
_entity_poly.type
_entity_poly.pdbx_seq_one_letter_code
_entity_poly.pdbx_strand_id
1 'polypeptide(L)'
;MADGKTPFSRRTLLFAGGAVAAGLTTSGLTWALRAEPGEQADARPVAGEFDMRTGGQLLASTPLFNTTGPQSFAFDDTNGQVYTLQTVQAGIRLDDEEDAVDAGDRKTSGDLCLTRLSSSGQTLGHMYLRGFGHGISCGVEPTGQRTYIWVEGRADAESGYGRTVVRVPFKDGSVLDSSDESVHHFDPVPGSTDVSPALDLPGERVLVSHEEEGVHRFSVYGMADFLAGRFSPSQVIKAGVQVKEEEWFQGCALYGDFIYVLTGNPYTGQNGDNPRKSGGNTFVSAIDVRTGKAQGRHRVTVAPDLVYREPEGIAVSLAGGRPALCVGFSVKAKDRRELALYRYTP
;
A
#
# COMPACT_ATOMS: atom_id res chain seq x y z
N MET A 1 -33.22 16.45 -24.11
CA MET A 1 -32.98 15.15 -24.75
C MET A 1 -31.48 14.92 -24.78
N ALA A 2 -31.08 13.68 -24.50
CA ALA A 2 -29.75 13.05 -24.48
C ALA A 2 -28.57 13.86 -25.09
N ASP A 3 -27.39 13.91 -24.47
CA ASP A 3 -26.58 12.70 -24.26
C ASP A 3 -25.77 12.75 -22.96
N GLY A 4 -26.04 11.80 -22.08
CA GLY A 4 -25.16 11.42 -20.98
C GLY A 4 -24.13 10.43 -21.49
N LYS A 5 -22.85 10.82 -21.43
CA LYS A 5 -21.74 9.88 -21.50
C LYS A 5 -21.07 9.85 -20.13
N THR A 6 -21.47 8.89 -19.33
CA THR A 6 -20.74 8.43 -18.14
C THR A 6 -19.37 7.91 -18.59
N PRO A 7 -18.24 8.43 -18.06
CA PRO A 7 -16.96 7.79 -18.27
C PRO A 7 -16.94 6.45 -17.51
N PHE A 8 -16.66 5.38 -18.24
CA PHE A 8 -16.52 4.03 -17.73
C PHE A 8 -15.38 3.96 -16.71
N SER A 9 -15.71 3.78 -15.43
CA SER A 9 -14.74 3.39 -14.40
C SER A 9 -14.51 1.88 -14.49
N ARG A 10 -13.52 1.45 -15.28
CA ARG A 10 -12.98 0.09 -15.22
C ARG A 10 -12.12 -0.05 -13.95
N ARG A 11 -12.77 -0.10 -12.79
CA ARG A 11 -12.15 -0.50 -11.52
C ARG A 11 -12.78 -1.82 -11.07
N THR A 12 -12.35 -2.89 -11.71
CA THR A 12 -12.62 -4.27 -11.29
C THR A 12 -11.47 -5.12 -11.82
N LEU A 13 -10.52 -5.46 -10.96
CA LEU A 13 -9.57 -6.54 -11.23
C LEU A 13 -10.40 -7.83 -11.33
N LEU A 14 -10.45 -8.42 -12.52
CA LEU A 14 -11.21 -9.64 -12.80
C LEU A 14 -10.38 -10.87 -12.39
N PHE A 15 -10.67 -11.46 -11.22
CA PHE A 15 -10.10 -12.74 -10.80
C PHE A 15 -10.94 -13.91 -11.33
N ALA A 16 -10.47 -14.63 -12.34
CA ALA A 16 -11.13 -15.85 -12.81
C ALA A 16 -10.78 -17.06 -11.89
N GLY A 17 -11.75 -17.50 -11.09
CA GLY A 17 -11.69 -18.74 -10.31
C GLY A 17 -12.36 -19.90 -11.04
N GLY A 18 -11.57 -20.87 -11.51
CA GLY A 18 -12.08 -22.14 -12.03
C GLY A 18 -12.39 -23.12 -10.90
N ALA A 19 -13.66 -23.40 -10.66
CA ALA A 19 -14.11 -24.49 -9.79
C ALA A 19 -14.54 -25.69 -10.65
N VAL A 20 -13.77 -26.78 -10.61
CA VAL A 20 -14.17 -28.08 -11.15
C VAL A 20 -15.09 -28.74 -10.13
N ALA A 21 -16.36 -28.89 -10.48
CA ALA A 21 -17.34 -29.66 -9.73
C ALA A 21 -17.16 -31.16 -10.03
N ALA A 22 -16.88 -31.96 -9.01
CA ALA A 22 -17.06 -33.40 -9.04
C ALA A 22 -18.13 -33.77 -8.00
N GLY A 23 -19.26 -34.28 -8.48
CA GLY A 23 -20.35 -34.78 -7.63
C GLY A 23 -20.14 -36.24 -7.21
N LEU A 24 -20.84 -36.65 -6.16
CA LEU A 24 -21.81 -37.78 -6.13
C LEU A 24 -22.19 -38.19 -4.68
N THR A 25 -23.48 -38.03 -4.39
CA THR A 25 -24.45 -38.94 -3.72
C THR A 25 -24.16 -39.71 -2.42
N THR A 26 -25.02 -39.38 -1.43
CA THR A 26 -25.88 -40.24 -0.56
C THR A 26 -25.31 -41.19 0.51
N SER A 27 -25.77 -40.90 1.74
CA SER A 27 -26.29 -41.79 2.82
C SER A 27 -25.33 -42.71 3.61
N GLY A 28 -25.35 -42.56 4.94
CA GLY A 28 -24.86 -43.57 5.88
C GLY A 28 -24.64 -43.01 7.29
N LEU A 29 -25.51 -43.38 8.24
CA LEU A 29 -25.34 -43.17 9.68
C LEU A 29 -24.13 -43.94 10.22
N THR A 30 -23.28 -43.32 11.05
CA THR A 30 -22.60 -44.03 12.17
C THR A 30 -21.92 -43.07 13.15
N TRP A 31 -22.36 -43.18 14.41
CA TRP A 31 -21.67 -42.95 15.68
C TRP A 31 -20.27 -42.31 15.66
N ALA A 32 -20.19 -41.04 16.07
CA ALA A 32 -18.93 -40.41 16.48
C ALA A 32 -19.00 -40.08 17.97
N LEU A 33 -17.98 -40.53 18.70
CA LEU A 33 -17.75 -40.25 20.10
C LEU A 33 -17.87 -38.75 20.39
N ARG A 34 -18.55 -38.40 21.47
CA ARG A 34 -18.48 -37.06 22.07
C ARG A 34 -17.01 -36.78 22.41
N ALA A 35 -16.36 -36.00 21.55
CA ALA A 35 -15.22 -35.22 21.98
C ALA A 35 -15.77 -34.18 22.97
N GLU A 36 -15.26 -34.22 24.20
CA GLU A 36 -15.35 -33.09 25.12
C GLU A 36 -14.92 -31.83 24.35
N PRO A 37 -15.65 -30.71 24.45
CA PRO A 37 -15.21 -29.48 23.84
C PRO A 37 -13.92 -29.06 24.53
N GLY A 38 -12.79 -29.41 23.92
CA GLY A 38 -11.50 -28.84 24.26
C GLY A 38 -11.67 -27.34 24.21
N GLU A 39 -11.40 -26.70 25.35
CA GLU A 39 -11.39 -25.27 25.52
C GLU A 39 -10.60 -24.68 24.35
N GLN A 40 -11.32 -24.10 23.39
CA GLN A 40 -10.77 -23.54 22.19
C GLN A 40 -10.00 -22.31 22.65
N ALA A 41 -8.71 -22.50 22.91
CA ALA A 41 -7.81 -21.42 23.29
C ALA A 41 -8.07 -20.28 22.32
N ASP A 42 -8.56 -19.16 22.85
CA ASP A 42 -9.00 -18.00 22.09
C ASP A 42 -7.86 -17.64 21.13
N ALA A 43 -8.01 -18.01 19.85
CA ALA A 43 -6.94 -17.87 18.89
C ALA A 43 -6.67 -16.37 18.77
N ARG A 44 -5.50 -15.92 19.25
CA ARG A 44 -5.14 -14.50 19.22
C ARG A 44 -5.35 -13.97 17.80
N PRO A 45 -5.95 -12.78 17.63
CA PRO A 45 -6.22 -12.23 16.31
C PRO A 45 -4.91 -11.72 15.69
N VAL A 46 -4.12 -12.63 15.13
CA VAL A 46 -2.80 -12.36 14.58
C VAL A 46 -2.85 -12.33 13.06
N ALA A 47 -2.26 -11.31 12.46
CA ALA A 47 -1.89 -11.35 11.04
C ALA A 47 -0.37 -11.55 10.96
N GLY A 48 0.07 -12.70 10.43
CA GLY A 48 1.48 -13.06 10.36
C GLY A 48 2.14 -13.08 11.74
N GLU A 49 2.98 -12.08 12.03
CA GLU A 49 3.65 -11.94 13.33
C GLU A 49 2.98 -10.93 14.27
N PHE A 50 1.99 -10.15 13.83
CA PHE A 50 1.46 -8.99 14.59
C PHE A 50 0.11 -9.25 15.27
N ASP A 51 -0.01 -8.93 16.57
CA ASP A 51 -1.28 -8.94 17.32
C ASP A 51 -2.18 -7.77 16.89
N MET A 52 -3.28 -8.08 16.22
CA MET A 52 -4.23 -7.11 15.68
C MET A 52 -5.30 -6.68 16.69
N ARG A 53 -5.27 -7.17 17.94
CA ARG A 53 -6.27 -6.88 18.98
C ARG A 53 -6.22 -5.44 19.46
N THR A 54 -5.02 -4.91 19.68
CA THR A 54 -4.83 -3.58 20.27
C THR A 54 -3.75 -2.84 19.52
N GLY A 55 -4.15 -1.89 18.68
CA GLY A 55 -3.23 -0.96 18.04
C GLY A 55 -3.13 0.35 18.83
N GLY A 56 -2.01 1.05 18.66
CA GLY A 56 -1.75 2.36 19.26
C GLY A 56 -1.60 3.44 18.19
N GLN A 57 -1.96 4.68 18.52
CA GLN A 57 -1.63 5.81 17.66
C GLN A 57 -0.11 6.01 17.64
N LEU A 58 0.46 6.07 16.43
CA LEU A 58 1.86 6.39 16.18
C LEU A 58 1.99 7.87 15.79
N LEU A 59 1.11 8.33 14.91
CA LEU A 59 1.05 9.71 14.45
C LEU A 59 -0.40 10.18 14.49
N ALA A 60 -0.65 11.30 15.18
CA ALA A 60 -1.94 11.97 15.12
C ALA A 60 -2.22 12.51 13.71
N SER A 61 -3.46 12.93 13.45
CA SER A 61 -3.81 13.57 12.17
C SER A 61 -2.84 14.72 11.89
N THR A 62 -2.05 14.56 10.84
CA THR A 62 -0.90 15.41 10.53
C THR A 62 -1.03 15.93 9.11
N PRO A 63 -0.94 17.25 8.89
CA PRO A 63 -0.96 17.82 7.56
C PRO A 63 0.29 17.42 6.77
N LEU A 64 0.08 17.17 5.48
CA LEU A 64 1.16 16.89 4.53
C LEU A 64 1.53 18.16 3.74
N PHE A 65 2.47 18.06 2.81
CA PHE A 65 2.86 19.21 2.00
C PHE A 65 1.71 19.66 1.10
N ASN A 66 1.20 18.75 0.26
CA ASN A 66 0.01 19.00 -0.55
C ASN A 66 -1.28 18.77 0.26
N THR A 67 -2.42 19.22 -0.26
CA THR A 67 -3.75 19.07 0.36
C THR A 67 -4.48 17.79 -0.04
N THR A 68 -3.95 17.04 -1.02
CA THR A 68 -4.47 15.76 -1.50
C THR A 68 -4.33 14.64 -0.47
N GLY A 69 -5.06 13.53 -0.65
CA GLY A 69 -4.93 12.37 0.25
C GLY A 69 -3.53 11.73 0.16
N PRO A 70 -2.98 11.21 1.28
CA PRO A 70 -1.88 10.25 1.18
C PRO A 70 -2.30 9.05 0.34
N GLN A 71 -1.34 8.39 -0.29
CA GLN A 71 -1.51 7.13 -1.02
C GLN A 71 -0.72 6.02 -0.33
N SER A 72 0.48 6.34 0.15
CA SER A 72 1.29 5.44 0.96
C SER A 72 2.28 6.19 1.85
N PHE A 73 2.96 5.44 2.72
CA PHE A 73 4.07 5.93 3.53
C PHE A 73 5.05 4.80 3.84
N ALA A 74 6.28 5.17 4.19
CA ALA A 74 7.32 4.27 4.68
C ALA A 74 8.27 5.02 5.63
N PHE A 75 9.08 4.26 6.37
CA PHE A 75 9.91 4.79 7.45
C PHE A 75 11.39 4.80 7.11
N ASP A 76 12.06 5.90 7.46
CA ASP A 76 13.49 5.92 7.70
C ASP A 76 13.70 5.92 9.22
N ASP A 77 13.65 4.74 9.84
CA ASP A 77 13.81 4.62 11.29
C ASP A 77 15.24 4.93 11.75
N THR A 78 16.23 4.90 10.83
CA THR A 78 17.61 5.27 11.12
C THR A 78 17.73 6.77 11.39
N ASN A 79 17.02 7.58 10.61
CA ASN A 79 17.02 9.03 10.71
C ASN A 79 15.79 9.60 11.43
N GLY A 80 14.86 8.75 11.89
CA GLY A 80 13.65 9.15 12.62
C GLY A 80 12.65 9.91 11.75
N GLN A 81 12.48 9.49 10.49
CA GLN A 81 11.67 10.19 9.50
C GLN A 81 10.59 9.27 8.91
N VAL A 82 9.53 9.91 8.43
CA VAL A 82 8.45 9.26 7.69
C VAL A 82 8.35 9.93 6.33
N TYR A 83 8.24 9.13 5.27
CA TYR A 83 8.04 9.62 3.92
C TYR A 83 6.66 9.19 3.46
N THR A 84 5.91 10.09 2.84
CA THR A 84 4.55 9.80 2.37
C THR A 84 4.30 10.36 0.99
N LEU A 85 3.68 9.55 0.14
CA LEU A 85 3.31 9.91 -1.22
C LEU A 85 1.86 10.43 -1.23
N GLN A 86 1.64 11.46 -2.01
CA GLN A 86 0.33 12.00 -2.38
C GLN A 86 0.31 12.19 -3.89
N THR A 87 -0.86 12.21 -4.53
CA THR A 87 -0.94 12.81 -5.87
C THR A 87 -0.61 14.30 -5.80
N VAL A 88 -0.01 14.85 -6.84
CA VAL A 88 0.20 16.31 -6.90
C VAL A 88 -1.16 17.02 -6.90
N GLN A 89 -1.30 18.06 -6.06
CA GLN A 89 -2.53 18.83 -6.00
C GLN A 89 -2.68 19.72 -7.25
N ALA A 90 -3.92 19.95 -7.65
CA ALA A 90 -4.22 20.87 -8.74
C ALA A 90 -3.82 22.32 -8.41
N GLY A 91 -3.66 23.13 -9.45
CA GLY A 91 -3.40 24.56 -9.31
C GLY A 91 -1.97 24.90 -8.89
N ILE A 92 -1.10 23.90 -8.73
CA ILE A 92 0.34 24.11 -8.65
C ILE A 92 0.91 24.10 -10.06
N ARG A 93 1.65 25.16 -10.38
CA ARG A 93 2.56 25.22 -11.52
C ARG A 93 3.98 24.94 -11.02
N LEU A 94 4.60 23.88 -11.52
CA LEU A 94 6.02 23.58 -11.29
C LEU A 94 6.89 24.46 -12.21
N ASP A 95 8.16 24.63 -11.87
CA ASP A 95 9.00 25.71 -12.43
C ASP A 95 9.14 25.69 -13.96
N ASP A 96 9.05 24.52 -14.58
CA ASP A 96 9.21 24.30 -16.01
C ASP A 96 7.87 24.13 -16.76
N GLU A 97 6.74 24.34 -16.08
CA GLU A 97 5.40 24.28 -16.66
C GLU A 97 4.92 25.66 -17.11
N GLU A 98 4.29 25.73 -18.29
CA GLU A 98 3.72 26.98 -18.80
C GLU A 98 2.57 27.47 -17.91
N ASP A 99 1.67 26.55 -17.55
CA ASP A 99 0.47 26.78 -16.75
C ASP A 99 0.31 25.71 -15.65
N ALA A 100 -0.51 26.01 -14.64
CA ALA A 100 -0.85 25.02 -13.62
C ALA A 100 -1.66 23.87 -14.23
N VAL A 101 -1.32 22.64 -13.85
CA VAL A 101 -1.97 21.42 -14.35
C VAL A 101 -3.17 21.03 -13.49
N ASP A 102 -4.22 20.53 -14.13
CA ASP A 102 -5.46 20.09 -13.49
C ASP A 102 -5.28 18.80 -12.67
N ALA A 103 -6.17 18.60 -11.69
CA ALA A 103 -6.11 17.44 -10.78
C ALA A 103 -6.15 16.09 -11.51
N GLY A 104 -6.98 16.02 -12.55
CA GLY A 104 -7.17 14.82 -13.36
C GLY A 104 -5.88 14.44 -14.09
N ASP A 105 -5.27 15.42 -14.73
CA ASP A 105 -4.06 15.25 -15.53
C ASP A 105 -2.85 14.90 -14.65
N ARG A 106 -2.71 15.52 -13.47
CA ARG A 106 -1.71 15.10 -12.46
C ARG A 106 -1.85 13.62 -12.12
N LYS A 107 -3.09 13.18 -11.89
CA LYS A 107 -3.39 11.81 -11.49
C LYS A 107 -3.11 10.81 -12.61
N THR A 108 -3.56 11.07 -13.84
CA THR A 108 -3.35 10.17 -14.98
C THR A 108 -1.91 10.17 -15.47
N SER A 109 -1.19 11.27 -15.27
CA SER A 109 0.25 11.34 -15.56
C SER A 109 1.10 10.63 -14.49
N GLY A 110 0.53 10.24 -13.35
CA GLY A 110 1.28 9.62 -12.26
C GLY A 110 2.22 10.61 -11.55
N ASP A 111 1.78 11.86 -11.41
CA ASP A 111 2.53 12.90 -10.71
C ASP A 111 2.29 12.78 -9.20
N LEU A 112 3.39 12.60 -8.47
CA LEU A 112 3.39 12.42 -7.02
C LEU A 112 4.11 13.57 -6.31
N CYS A 113 3.59 13.91 -5.13
CA CYS A 113 4.25 14.72 -4.12
C CYS A 113 4.69 13.82 -2.98
N LEU A 114 6.00 13.78 -2.75
CA LEU A 114 6.59 13.11 -1.60
C LEU A 114 6.79 14.12 -0.48
N THR A 115 6.14 13.92 0.67
CA THR A 115 6.37 14.71 1.88
C THR A 115 7.31 13.95 2.81
N ARG A 116 8.35 14.62 3.31
CA ARG A 116 9.22 14.13 4.39
C ARG A 116 8.75 14.74 5.72
N LEU A 117 8.44 13.88 6.68
CA LEU A 117 8.05 14.24 8.04
C LEU A 117 9.11 13.76 9.04
N SER A 118 9.21 14.44 10.18
CA SER A 118 9.82 13.86 11.38
C SER A 118 8.91 12.79 11.99
N SER A 119 9.45 11.99 12.91
CA SER A 119 8.68 10.99 13.67
C SER A 119 7.51 11.59 14.48
N SER A 120 7.51 12.90 14.75
CA SER A 120 6.42 13.61 15.45
C SER A 120 5.43 14.29 14.49
N GLY A 121 5.64 14.21 13.17
CA GLY A 121 4.74 14.78 12.16
C GLY A 121 5.10 16.18 11.67
N GLN A 122 6.20 16.78 12.14
CA GLN A 122 6.66 18.04 11.57
C GLN A 122 7.15 17.82 10.13
N THR A 123 6.65 18.61 9.17
CA THR A 123 7.17 18.63 7.80
C THR A 123 8.61 19.11 7.76
N LEU A 124 9.49 18.27 7.21
CA LEU A 124 10.92 18.52 7.05
C LEU A 124 11.32 18.80 5.60
N GLY A 125 10.42 18.61 4.65
CA GLY A 125 10.68 18.86 3.24
C GLY A 125 9.70 18.14 2.32
N HIS A 126 9.85 18.37 1.02
CA HIS A 126 9.06 17.72 -0.01
C HIS A 126 9.85 17.56 -1.32
N MET A 127 9.35 16.72 -2.22
CA MET A 127 9.87 16.55 -3.57
C MET A 127 8.72 16.17 -4.51
N TYR A 128 8.76 16.64 -5.75
CA TYR A 128 7.83 16.23 -6.79
C TYR A 128 8.44 15.17 -7.70
N LEU A 129 7.64 14.17 -8.04
CA LEU A 129 7.98 13.02 -8.86
C LEU A 129 6.97 12.95 -10.01
N ARG A 130 7.32 13.46 -11.20
CA ARG A 130 6.43 13.49 -12.36
C ARG A 130 6.56 12.24 -13.22
N GLY A 131 5.43 11.66 -13.64
CA GLY A 131 5.46 10.44 -14.47
C GLY A 131 5.83 9.15 -13.75
N PHE A 132 5.83 9.15 -12.41
CA PHE A 132 6.32 8.00 -11.63
C PHE A 132 5.25 6.92 -11.45
N GLY A 133 4.05 7.28 -10.98
CA GLY A 133 2.97 6.31 -10.80
C GLY A 133 1.87 6.76 -9.83
N HIS A 134 1.15 5.80 -9.26
CA HIS A 134 0.00 6.08 -8.38
C HIS A 134 0.42 6.24 -6.92
N GLY A 135 1.49 5.55 -6.51
CA GLY A 135 2.05 5.63 -5.17
C GLY A 135 1.30 4.77 -4.15
N ILE A 136 0.68 3.66 -4.58
CA ILE A 136 -0.06 2.74 -3.67
C ILE A 136 0.87 2.12 -2.61
N SER A 137 2.14 1.92 -2.96
CA SER A 137 3.16 1.45 -2.03
C SER A 137 4.50 2.10 -2.38
N CYS A 138 5.34 2.23 -1.37
CA CYS A 138 6.71 2.72 -1.54
C CYS A 138 7.63 2.08 -0.51
N GLY A 139 8.93 2.16 -0.80
CA GLY A 139 10.00 1.77 0.10
C GLY A 139 10.88 2.97 0.46
N VAL A 140 11.49 2.90 1.64
CA VAL A 140 12.47 3.88 2.10
C VAL A 140 13.72 3.14 2.52
N GLU A 141 14.86 3.54 1.96
CA GLU A 141 16.16 2.93 2.22
C GLU A 141 17.13 3.99 2.77
N PRO A 142 17.42 3.96 4.08
CA PRO A 142 18.47 4.80 4.66
C PRO A 142 19.86 4.33 4.26
N THR A 143 20.71 5.29 3.88
CA THR A 143 22.12 5.10 3.53
C THR A 143 22.95 6.14 4.28
N GLY A 144 23.20 5.88 5.57
CA GLY A 144 23.71 6.88 6.49
C GLY A 144 22.71 8.04 6.64
N GLN A 145 23.14 9.26 6.36
CA GLN A 145 22.29 10.46 6.42
C GLN A 145 21.44 10.70 5.16
N ARG A 146 21.66 9.91 4.10
CA ARG A 146 20.88 10.02 2.86
C ARG A 146 19.76 9.00 2.88
N THR A 147 18.63 9.36 2.29
CA THR A 147 17.48 8.47 2.16
C THR A 147 17.16 8.30 0.69
N TYR A 148 17.05 7.04 0.25
CA TYR A 148 16.55 6.68 -1.06
C TYR A 148 15.10 6.24 -0.97
N ILE A 149 14.33 6.61 -1.98
CA ILE A 149 12.92 6.31 -2.12
C ILE A 149 12.78 5.31 -3.25
N TRP A 150 12.13 4.20 -2.91
CA TRP A 150 11.74 3.19 -3.86
C TRP A 150 10.27 3.41 -4.20
N VAL A 151 10.00 3.70 -5.47
CA VAL A 151 8.69 4.09 -5.98
C VAL A 151 8.50 3.49 -7.36
N GLU A 152 7.27 3.55 -7.86
CA GLU A 152 6.92 3.19 -9.23
C GLU A 152 7.63 4.13 -10.23
N GLY A 153 7.78 3.69 -11.48
CA GLY A 153 8.25 4.52 -12.57
C GLY A 153 7.56 4.17 -13.88
N ARG A 154 7.64 5.08 -14.87
CA ARG A 154 6.98 4.96 -16.18
C ARG A 154 5.48 4.75 -16.02
N ALA A 155 4.82 5.74 -15.43
CA ALA A 155 3.38 5.76 -15.30
C ALA A 155 2.71 5.53 -16.67
N ASP A 156 1.69 4.68 -16.68
CA ASP A 156 0.79 4.56 -17.81
C ASP A 156 -0.09 5.80 -17.91
N ALA A 157 -0.10 6.46 -19.07
CA ALA A 157 -0.75 7.76 -19.24
C ALA A 157 -2.29 7.72 -19.13
N GLU A 158 -2.91 6.54 -19.21
CA GLU A 158 -4.37 6.40 -19.06
C GLU A 158 -4.77 6.18 -17.60
N SER A 159 -4.00 5.37 -16.88
CA SER A 159 -4.35 4.90 -15.54
C SER A 159 -3.56 5.56 -14.41
N GLY A 160 -2.38 6.11 -14.70
CA GLY A 160 -1.46 6.72 -13.75
C GLY A 160 -0.65 5.72 -12.93
N TYR A 161 -0.76 4.42 -13.17
CA TYR A 161 0.00 3.39 -12.45
C TYR A 161 1.36 3.14 -13.09
N GLY A 162 2.39 2.93 -12.28
CA GLY A 162 3.72 2.63 -12.77
C GLY A 162 3.86 1.22 -13.33
N ARG A 163 4.90 1.05 -14.16
CA ARG A 163 5.25 -0.20 -14.85
C ARG A 163 6.62 -0.74 -14.48
N THR A 164 7.38 0.03 -13.72
CA THR A 164 8.75 -0.28 -13.30
C THR A 164 8.95 0.14 -11.86
N VAL A 165 10.06 -0.30 -11.26
CA VAL A 165 10.51 0.16 -9.96
C VAL A 165 11.68 1.12 -10.16
N VAL A 166 11.72 2.19 -9.38
CA VAL A 166 12.76 3.21 -9.40
C VAL A 166 13.30 3.42 -8.00
N ARG A 167 14.60 3.69 -7.88
CA ARG A 167 15.28 4.07 -6.65
C ARG A 167 15.93 5.44 -6.81
N VAL A 168 15.37 6.47 -6.16
CA VAL A 168 15.83 7.86 -6.29
C VAL A 168 16.23 8.46 -4.95
N PRO A 169 17.27 9.30 -4.88
CA PRO A 169 17.59 10.01 -3.65
C PRO A 169 16.52 11.07 -3.37
N PHE A 170 16.09 11.18 -2.11
CA PHE A 170 15.28 12.32 -1.70
C PHE A 170 16.10 13.62 -1.80
N LYS A 171 15.53 14.63 -2.46
CA LYS A 171 16.10 15.98 -2.54
C LYS A 171 15.01 17.02 -2.32
N ASP A 172 15.11 17.72 -1.19
CA ASP A 172 14.13 18.71 -0.79
C ASP A 172 13.95 19.84 -1.81
N GLY A 173 12.70 20.20 -2.08
CA GLY A 173 12.28 21.25 -3.02
C GLY A 173 12.52 20.92 -4.49
N SER A 174 12.90 19.68 -4.83
CA SER A 174 13.17 19.32 -6.22
C SER A 174 11.94 18.76 -6.95
N VAL A 175 11.99 18.87 -8.28
CA VAL A 175 11.13 18.16 -9.22
C VAL A 175 12.03 17.17 -9.95
N LEU A 176 11.59 15.92 -10.07
CA LEU A 176 12.25 14.89 -10.85
C LEU A 176 11.26 14.27 -11.82
N ASP A 177 11.69 14.09 -13.06
CA ASP A 177 10.91 13.45 -14.10
C ASP A 177 11.30 11.99 -14.24
N SER A 178 10.29 11.11 -14.37
CA SER A 178 10.53 9.70 -14.65
C SER A 178 11.19 9.46 -16.01
N SER A 179 11.22 10.45 -16.91
CA SER A 179 11.90 10.36 -18.21
C SER A 179 13.34 10.87 -18.18
N ASP A 180 13.78 11.46 -17.07
CA ASP A 180 15.15 11.96 -16.92
C ASP A 180 16.16 10.81 -17.07
N GLU A 181 17.22 11.02 -17.85
CA GLU A 181 18.26 10.00 -18.11
C GLU A 181 18.96 9.53 -16.83
N SER A 182 18.93 10.33 -15.77
CA SER A 182 19.45 9.97 -14.44
C SER A 182 18.58 8.97 -13.68
N VAL A 183 17.33 8.75 -14.10
CA VAL A 183 16.40 7.82 -13.46
C VAL A 183 16.59 6.41 -14.02
N HIS A 184 17.15 5.53 -13.19
CA HIS A 184 17.28 4.13 -13.52
C HIS A 184 16.00 3.35 -13.23
N HIS A 185 15.43 2.75 -14.26
CA HIS A 185 14.23 1.91 -14.18
C HIS A 185 14.60 0.44 -14.08
N PHE A 186 14.22 -0.19 -12.97
CA PHE A 186 14.24 -1.64 -12.82
C PHE A 186 12.92 -2.21 -13.36
N ASP A 187 13.01 -3.14 -14.32
CA ASP A 187 11.86 -3.83 -14.91
C ASP A 187 11.89 -5.32 -14.53
N PRO A 188 11.51 -5.66 -13.29
CA PRO A 188 11.65 -7.02 -12.77
C PRO A 188 10.60 -8.00 -13.29
N VAL A 189 9.52 -7.50 -13.88
CA VAL A 189 8.43 -8.28 -14.48
C VAL A 189 8.00 -7.58 -15.78
N PRO A 190 8.76 -7.76 -16.88
CA PRO A 190 8.47 -7.07 -18.13
C PRO A 190 7.05 -7.33 -18.64
N GLY A 191 6.35 -6.26 -19.02
CA GLY A 191 4.97 -6.32 -19.51
C GLY A 191 3.90 -6.30 -18.41
N SER A 192 4.29 -6.30 -17.13
CA SER A 192 3.36 -6.10 -16.03
C SER A 192 2.87 -4.65 -15.90
N THR A 193 1.76 -4.50 -15.21
CA THR A 193 1.08 -3.25 -14.86
C THR A 193 0.96 -3.13 -13.34
N ASP A 194 0.48 -1.98 -12.84
CA ASP A 194 0.22 -1.76 -11.42
C ASP A 194 1.42 -2.11 -10.52
N VAL A 195 2.62 -1.75 -10.98
CA VAL A 195 3.89 -2.09 -10.33
C VAL A 195 4.11 -1.16 -9.14
N SER A 196 4.14 -1.71 -7.93
CA SER A 196 4.47 -0.96 -6.71
C SER A 196 5.49 -1.70 -5.84
N PRO A 197 6.58 -1.04 -5.41
CA PRO A 197 7.58 -1.65 -4.54
C PRO A 197 7.26 -1.50 -3.05
N ALA A 198 7.71 -2.47 -2.25
CA ALA A 198 7.90 -2.35 -0.81
C ALA A 198 9.22 -3.02 -0.40
N LEU A 199 9.77 -2.63 0.75
CA LEU A 199 11.07 -3.13 1.21
C LEU A 199 10.97 -3.86 2.54
N ASP A 200 11.81 -4.87 2.68
CA ASP A 200 12.19 -5.47 3.95
C ASP A 200 13.70 -5.30 4.13
N LEU A 201 14.10 -4.25 4.83
CA LEU A 201 15.52 -3.91 5.01
C LEU A 201 16.28 -4.98 5.83
N PRO A 202 15.74 -5.52 6.95
CA PRO A 202 16.45 -6.55 7.72
C PRO A 202 16.73 -7.84 6.95
N GLY A 203 15.80 -8.23 6.07
CA GLY A 203 15.98 -9.40 5.19
C GLY A 203 16.64 -9.08 3.86
N GLU A 204 16.98 -7.81 3.59
CA GLU A 204 17.55 -7.34 2.32
C GLU A 204 16.69 -7.78 1.11
N ARG A 205 15.38 -7.57 1.18
CA ARG A 205 14.42 -8.00 0.15
C ARG A 205 13.60 -6.85 -0.41
N VAL A 206 13.23 -7.00 -1.68
CA VAL A 206 12.30 -6.14 -2.41
C VAL A 206 11.05 -6.94 -2.72
N LEU A 207 9.90 -6.44 -2.30
CA LEU A 207 8.59 -6.91 -2.72
C LEU A 207 8.13 -6.06 -3.91
N VAL A 208 7.64 -6.72 -4.96
CA VAL A 208 7.01 -6.07 -6.12
C VAL A 208 5.58 -6.59 -6.24
N SER A 209 4.63 -5.74 -5.87
CA SER A 209 3.21 -5.89 -6.26
C SER A 209 3.09 -5.56 -7.73
N HIS A 210 2.39 -6.39 -8.50
CA HIS A 210 2.19 -6.18 -9.94
C HIS A 210 0.97 -6.94 -10.47
N GLU A 211 0.42 -6.50 -11.59
CA GLU A 211 -0.60 -7.20 -12.36
C GLU A 211 0.02 -7.78 -13.63
N GLU A 212 -0.30 -9.05 -13.91
CA GLU A 212 0.10 -9.74 -15.13
C GLU A 212 -1.09 -10.60 -15.57
N GLU A 213 -1.55 -10.41 -16.81
CA GLU A 213 -2.66 -11.16 -17.40
C GLU A 213 -3.97 -11.11 -16.56
N GLY A 214 -4.29 -9.95 -15.99
CA GLY A 214 -5.45 -9.70 -15.15
C GLY A 214 -5.33 -10.24 -13.73
N VAL A 215 -4.18 -10.78 -13.34
CA VAL A 215 -3.98 -11.40 -12.03
C VAL A 215 -2.96 -10.61 -11.22
N HIS A 216 -3.42 -10.08 -10.07
CA HIS A 216 -2.56 -9.42 -9.09
C HIS A 216 -1.64 -10.43 -8.38
N ARG A 217 -0.35 -10.14 -8.38
CA ARG A 217 0.72 -10.97 -7.83
C ARG A 217 1.68 -10.14 -6.98
N PHE A 218 2.42 -10.87 -6.15
CA PHE A 218 3.54 -10.39 -5.36
C PHE A 218 4.77 -11.20 -5.73
N SER A 219 5.83 -10.53 -6.18
CA SER A 219 7.15 -11.14 -6.44
C SER A 219 8.15 -10.64 -5.40
N VAL A 220 8.90 -11.57 -4.79
CA VAL A 220 9.91 -11.24 -3.78
C VAL A 220 11.31 -11.47 -4.36
N TYR A 221 12.18 -10.47 -4.26
CA TYR A 221 13.54 -10.49 -4.79
C TYR A 221 14.56 -10.21 -3.68
N GLY A 222 15.78 -10.68 -3.85
CA GLY A 222 16.93 -10.19 -3.07
C GLY A 222 17.34 -8.80 -3.54
N MET A 223 17.58 -7.88 -2.60
CA MET A 223 17.88 -6.47 -2.90
C MET A 223 19.19 -6.30 -3.67
N ALA A 224 20.22 -7.08 -3.34
CA ALA A 224 21.51 -7.04 -4.04
C ALA A 224 21.39 -7.45 -5.52
N ASP A 225 20.62 -8.49 -5.82
CA ASP A 225 20.35 -8.92 -7.20
C ASP A 225 19.49 -7.89 -7.93
N PHE A 226 18.46 -7.36 -7.26
CA PHE A 226 17.59 -6.33 -7.81
C PHE A 226 18.37 -5.08 -8.23
N LEU A 227 19.24 -4.57 -7.34
CA LEU A 227 20.11 -3.42 -7.61
C LEU A 227 21.12 -3.68 -8.72
N ALA A 228 21.52 -4.94 -8.93
CA ALA A 228 22.40 -5.35 -10.00
C ALA A 228 21.65 -5.64 -11.33
N GLY A 229 20.35 -5.39 -11.40
CA GLY A 229 19.53 -5.67 -12.58
C GLY A 229 19.31 -7.16 -12.84
N ARG A 230 19.48 -8.01 -11.82
CA ARG A 230 19.23 -9.45 -11.90
C ARG A 230 17.88 -9.77 -11.26
N PHE A 231 16.90 -10.04 -12.10
CA PHE A 231 15.54 -10.28 -11.64
C PHE A 231 15.23 -11.78 -11.65
N SER A 232 15.45 -12.42 -10.51
CA SER A 232 15.05 -13.80 -10.26
C SER A 232 14.28 -13.83 -8.93
N PRO A 233 12.93 -13.86 -8.97
CA PRO A 233 12.15 -13.82 -7.74
C PRO A 233 12.36 -15.13 -6.98
N SER A 234 12.57 -15.02 -5.68
CA SER A 234 12.59 -16.19 -4.79
C SER A 234 11.20 -16.79 -4.64
N GLN A 235 10.15 -15.97 -4.76
CA GLN A 235 8.75 -16.36 -4.67
C GLN A 235 7.89 -15.48 -5.57
N VAL A 236 6.86 -16.07 -6.17
CA VAL A 236 5.78 -15.38 -6.91
C VAL A 236 4.44 -15.90 -6.38
N ILE A 237 3.64 -15.00 -5.83
CA ILE A 237 2.45 -15.34 -5.04
C ILE A 237 1.24 -14.60 -5.60
N LYS A 238 0.12 -15.30 -5.80
CA LYS A 238 -1.14 -14.65 -6.22
C LYS A 238 -1.77 -13.91 -5.04
N ALA A 239 -2.21 -12.66 -5.24
CA ALA A 239 -2.82 -11.86 -4.17
C ALA A 239 -4.25 -12.30 -3.82
N GLY A 240 -4.97 -12.94 -4.76
CA GLY A 240 -6.37 -13.35 -4.63
C GLY A 240 -6.68 -14.35 -3.50
N VAL A 241 -5.68 -14.80 -2.74
CA VAL A 241 -5.92 -15.52 -1.48
C VAL A 241 -6.41 -14.59 -0.38
N GLN A 242 -6.10 -13.29 -0.44
CA GLN A 242 -6.34 -12.31 0.64
C GLN A 242 -7.04 -11.03 0.21
N VAL A 243 -6.94 -10.64 -1.06
CA VAL A 243 -7.73 -9.55 -1.63
C VAL A 243 -9.03 -10.14 -2.17
N LYS A 244 -10.16 -9.80 -1.56
CA LYS A 244 -11.49 -10.19 -2.06
C LYS A 244 -11.90 -9.26 -3.21
N GLU A 245 -12.72 -9.77 -4.13
CA GLU A 245 -13.12 -9.06 -5.35
C GLU A 245 -13.80 -7.71 -5.05
N GLU A 246 -14.54 -7.62 -3.94
CA GLU A 246 -15.24 -6.41 -3.51
C GLU A 246 -14.36 -5.38 -2.77
N GLU A 247 -13.09 -5.68 -2.51
CA GLU A 247 -12.19 -4.86 -1.68
C GLU A 247 -11.14 -4.13 -2.51
N TRP A 248 -10.86 -2.88 -2.17
CA TRP A 248 -9.81 -2.13 -2.83
C TRP A 248 -8.48 -2.42 -2.15
N PHE A 249 -7.45 -2.69 -2.94
CA PHE A 249 -6.08 -2.82 -2.50
C PHE A 249 -5.50 -1.43 -2.19
N GLN A 250 -4.99 -1.26 -0.96
CA GLN A 250 -4.56 0.05 -0.43
C GLN A 250 -3.09 0.02 0.03
N GLY A 251 -2.34 -1.02 -0.36
CA GLY A 251 -0.92 -1.13 -0.08
C GLY A 251 -0.49 -2.51 0.41
N CYS A 252 0.82 -2.72 0.38
CA CYS A 252 1.46 -3.92 0.92
C CYS A 252 2.77 -3.58 1.65
N ALA A 253 3.20 -4.49 2.52
CA ALA A 253 4.49 -4.45 3.20
C ALA A 253 5.09 -5.86 3.25
N LEU A 254 6.41 -5.97 3.32
CA LEU A 254 7.13 -7.23 3.52
C LEU A 254 7.88 -7.14 4.85
N TYR A 255 7.77 -8.16 5.69
CA TYR A 255 8.60 -8.30 6.89
C TYR A 255 8.63 -9.76 7.34
N GLY A 256 9.83 -10.27 7.64
CA GLY A 256 10.01 -11.67 8.02
C GLY A 256 9.45 -12.63 6.96
N ASP A 257 8.74 -13.67 7.37
CA ASP A 257 8.19 -14.64 6.42
C ASP A 257 6.83 -14.23 5.82
N PHE A 258 6.43 -12.96 5.94
CA PHE A 258 5.06 -12.54 5.59
C PHE A 258 4.99 -11.30 4.70
N ILE A 259 4.08 -11.35 3.73
CA ILE A 259 3.56 -10.17 3.03
C ILE A 259 2.29 -9.73 3.76
N TYR A 260 2.22 -8.47 4.12
CA TYR A 260 1.05 -7.84 4.71
C TYR A 260 0.32 -7.05 3.64
N VAL A 261 -1.00 -7.24 3.56
CA VAL A 261 -1.85 -6.60 2.57
C VAL A 261 -2.94 -5.81 3.27
N LEU A 262 -3.05 -4.54 2.91
CA LEU A 262 -4.09 -3.63 3.37
C LEU A 262 -5.19 -3.53 2.32
N THR A 263 -6.43 -3.75 2.76
CA THR A 263 -7.60 -3.52 1.93
C THR A 263 -8.64 -2.66 2.65
N GLY A 264 -9.49 -2.00 1.88
CA GLY A 264 -10.58 -1.17 2.37
C GLY A 264 -10.87 -0.02 1.41
N ASN A 265 -11.86 0.80 1.72
CA ASN A 265 -12.20 1.95 0.87
C ASN A 265 -12.57 3.16 1.76
N PRO A 266 -12.92 4.34 1.20
CA PRO A 266 -13.37 5.49 1.98
C PRO A 266 -14.40 5.20 3.07
N TYR A 267 -15.23 4.18 2.85
CA TYR A 267 -16.30 3.74 3.72
C TYR A 267 -17.09 4.91 4.32
N THR A 268 -17.85 5.59 3.47
CA THR A 268 -18.65 6.75 3.87
C THR A 268 -20.14 6.43 3.91
N GLY A 269 -20.81 6.94 4.94
CA GLY A 269 -22.26 7.04 4.99
C GLY A 269 -22.80 8.03 3.95
N GLN A 270 -24.13 8.15 3.89
CA GLN A 270 -24.81 9.01 2.92
C GLN A 270 -24.37 10.48 2.98
N ASN A 271 -23.89 10.94 4.14
CA ASN A 271 -23.42 12.31 4.36
C ASN A 271 -21.90 12.46 4.16
N GLY A 272 -21.20 11.42 3.69
CA GLY A 272 -19.75 11.46 3.45
C GLY A 272 -18.88 11.23 4.70
N ASP A 273 -19.50 10.90 5.84
CA ASP A 273 -18.88 10.63 7.14
C ASP A 273 -18.61 9.13 7.33
N ASN A 274 -17.59 8.76 8.10
CA ASN A 274 -17.30 7.38 8.46
C ASN A 274 -18.38 6.84 9.44
N PRO A 275 -19.19 5.83 9.07
CA PRO A 275 -20.20 5.25 9.96
C PRO A 275 -19.57 4.56 11.18
N ARG A 276 -19.37 5.32 12.26
CA ARG A 276 -18.69 4.89 13.51
C ARG A 276 -19.13 3.51 14.02
N LYS A 277 -20.43 3.19 13.91
CA LYS A 277 -21.03 1.95 14.42
C LYS A 277 -20.53 0.68 13.73
N SER A 278 -20.07 0.74 12.48
CA SER A 278 -19.58 -0.44 11.79
C SER A 278 -18.12 -0.74 12.08
N GLY A 279 -17.33 0.26 12.53
CA GLY A 279 -15.88 0.14 12.70
C GLY A 279 -15.08 0.17 11.38
N GLY A 280 -15.69 0.57 10.27
CA GLY A 280 -15.07 0.63 8.95
C GLY A 280 -14.95 -0.74 8.26
N ASN A 281 -14.37 -0.75 7.06
CA ASN A 281 -14.11 -1.94 6.26
C ASN A 281 -12.63 -2.15 5.93
N THR A 282 -11.74 -1.59 6.76
CA THR A 282 -10.30 -1.77 6.61
C THR A 282 -9.86 -3.12 7.17
N PHE A 283 -9.11 -3.89 6.40
CA PHE A 283 -8.56 -5.17 6.81
C PHE A 283 -7.06 -5.24 6.56
N VAL A 284 -6.37 -5.89 7.47
CA VAL A 284 -5.00 -6.36 7.28
C VAL A 284 -5.04 -7.87 7.16
N SER A 285 -4.34 -8.38 6.16
CA SER A 285 -4.11 -9.80 5.94
C SER A 285 -2.63 -10.09 5.84
N ALA A 286 -2.25 -11.33 6.13
CA ALA A 286 -0.88 -11.79 5.92
C ALA A 286 -0.85 -13.03 5.01
N ILE A 287 0.20 -13.13 4.21
CA ILE A 287 0.50 -14.28 3.36
C ILE A 287 1.88 -14.80 3.74
N ASP A 288 2.00 -16.08 4.07
CA ASP A 288 3.30 -16.74 4.26
C ASP A 288 4.04 -16.77 2.93
N VAL A 289 5.18 -16.10 2.84
CA VAL A 289 5.99 -15.98 1.62
C VAL A 289 6.46 -17.35 1.13
N ARG A 290 6.74 -18.29 2.04
CA ARG A 290 7.32 -19.60 1.69
C ARG A 290 6.29 -20.55 1.11
N THR A 291 5.01 -20.34 1.45
CA THR A 291 3.93 -21.27 1.07
C THR A 291 2.84 -20.63 0.21
N GLY A 292 2.80 -19.30 0.13
CA GLY A 292 1.73 -18.54 -0.51
C GLY A 292 0.38 -18.63 0.22
N LYS A 293 0.34 -19.15 1.45
CA LYS A 293 -0.91 -19.39 2.20
C LYS A 293 -1.29 -18.22 3.08
N ALA A 294 -2.60 -18.04 3.24
CA ALA A 294 -3.22 -17.14 4.20
C ALA A 294 -2.71 -17.38 5.63
N GLN A 295 -2.35 -16.31 6.34
CA GLN A 295 -1.89 -16.35 7.73
C GLN A 295 -2.56 -15.28 8.58
N GLY A 296 -3.90 -15.36 8.60
CA GLY A 296 -4.72 -14.44 9.36
C GLY A 296 -5.18 -13.24 8.54
N ARG A 297 -6.38 -12.78 8.88
CA ARG A 297 -7.03 -11.62 8.27
C ARG A 297 -7.93 -10.98 9.32
N HIS A 298 -7.65 -9.73 9.64
CA HIS A 298 -8.29 -9.04 10.75
C HIS A 298 -8.73 -7.65 10.34
N ARG A 299 -9.91 -7.26 10.84
CA ARG A 299 -10.40 -5.90 10.68
C ARG A 299 -9.54 -4.97 11.53
N VAL A 300 -9.15 -3.83 10.96
CA VAL A 300 -8.45 -2.76 11.67
C VAL A 300 -9.49 -2.02 12.52
N THR A 301 -9.35 -2.08 13.84
CA THR A 301 -10.34 -1.54 14.80
C THR A 301 -9.91 -0.24 15.48
N VAL A 302 -8.65 0.20 15.29
CA VAL A 302 -8.15 1.45 15.85
C VAL A 302 -8.84 2.67 15.23
N ALA A 303 -8.85 3.78 15.97
CA ALA A 303 -9.32 5.07 15.49
C ALA A 303 -10.80 5.09 15.02
N PRO A 304 -11.75 4.48 15.74
CA PRO A 304 -13.16 4.46 15.32
C PRO A 304 -13.79 5.85 15.24
N ASP A 305 -13.15 6.85 15.86
CA ASP A 305 -13.64 8.21 16.01
C ASP A 305 -13.15 9.16 14.91
N LEU A 306 -12.34 8.69 13.95
CA LEU A 306 -11.97 9.49 12.79
C LEU A 306 -13.22 9.75 11.92
N VAL A 307 -13.46 11.03 11.62
CA VAL A 307 -14.59 11.51 10.82
C VAL A 307 -14.57 10.95 9.40
N TYR A 308 -13.38 10.68 8.88
CA TYR A 308 -13.15 10.04 7.59
C TYR A 308 -11.94 9.11 7.74
N ARG A 309 -12.05 7.88 7.22
CA ARG A 309 -11.13 6.79 7.54
C ARG A 309 -10.88 5.89 6.33
N GLU A 310 -10.42 6.50 5.24
CA GLU A 310 -9.92 5.76 4.08
C GLU A 310 -8.52 5.22 4.42
N PRO A 311 -8.29 3.89 4.33
CA PRO A 311 -6.95 3.33 4.53
C PRO A 311 -6.03 3.73 3.38
N GLU A 312 -4.83 4.23 3.68
CA GLU A 312 -3.87 4.72 2.68
C GLU A 312 -2.45 4.30 3.07
N GLY A 313 -2.05 3.11 2.63
CA GLY A 313 -0.73 2.56 2.88
C GLY A 313 -0.58 1.73 4.16
N ILE A 314 0.36 0.79 4.09
CA ILE A 314 0.82 -0.05 5.18
C ILE A 314 2.34 -0.19 5.08
N ALA A 315 3.03 -0.14 6.22
CA ALA A 315 4.49 -0.26 6.28
C ALA A 315 4.92 -0.86 7.62
N VAL A 316 6.12 -1.41 7.69
CA VAL A 316 6.72 -1.86 8.95
C VAL A 316 7.74 -0.82 9.41
N SER A 317 7.60 -0.35 10.65
CA SER A 317 8.63 0.42 11.34
C SER A 317 9.45 -0.52 12.22
N LEU A 318 10.75 -0.26 12.30
CA LEU A 318 11.74 -0.93 13.12
C LEU A 318 12.33 0.00 14.18
N ALA A 319 11.67 1.13 14.46
CA ALA A 319 12.12 2.12 15.42
C ALA A 319 12.45 1.49 16.78
N GLY A 320 13.68 1.72 17.26
CA GLY A 320 14.16 1.15 18.53
C GLY A 320 14.33 -0.36 18.50
N GLY A 321 14.53 -0.97 17.32
CA GLY A 321 14.79 -2.39 17.15
C GLY A 321 13.58 -3.30 17.38
N ARG A 322 12.36 -2.73 17.38
CA ARG A 322 11.12 -3.48 17.58
C ARG A 322 10.22 -3.30 16.36
N PRO A 323 9.83 -4.38 15.68
CA PRO A 323 8.96 -4.27 14.52
C PRO A 323 7.56 -3.83 14.95
N ALA A 324 6.96 -2.96 14.15
CA ALA A 324 5.56 -2.57 14.29
C ALA A 324 4.92 -2.42 12.91
N LEU A 325 3.81 -3.13 12.68
CA LEU A 325 3.01 -3.00 11.47
C LEU A 325 2.15 -1.75 11.58
N CYS A 326 2.39 -0.80 10.70
CA CYS A 326 1.76 0.51 10.71
C CYS A 326 0.72 0.60 9.58
N VAL A 327 -0.47 1.08 9.91
CA VAL A 327 -1.56 1.34 8.97
C VAL A 327 -1.83 2.85 8.94
N GLY A 328 -1.92 3.40 7.73
CA GLY A 328 -2.25 4.79 7.48
C GLY A 328 -3.73 4.98 7.23
N PHE A 329 -4.27 6.07 7.76
CA PHE A 329 -5.58 6.57 7.38
C PHE A 329 -5.46 7.98 6.86
N SER A 330 -6.17 8.25 5.78
CA SER A 330 -6.43 9.61 5.39
C SER A 330 -7.64 10.16 6.14
N VAL A 331 -7.48 11.37 6.67
CA VAL A 331 -8.48 12.09 7.44
C VAL A 331 -8.90 13.34 6.66
N LYS A 332 -10.19 13.62 6.59
CA LYS A 332 -10.72 14.87 6.00
C LYS A 332 -10.67 15.99 7.04
N ALA A 333 -9.88 17.02 6.74
CA ALA A 333 -9.94 18.32 7.37
C ALA A 333 -10.72 19.31 6.48
N LYS A 334 -10.87 20.57 6.91
CA LYS A 334 -11.75 21.56 6.26
C LYS A 334 -11.42 21.79 4.78
N ASP A 335 -10.15 21.88 4.46
CA ASP A 335 -9.61 22.27 3.14
C ASP A 335 -8.51 21.33 2.64
N ARG A 336 -8.29 20.21 3.35
CA ARG A 336 -7.23 19.26 3.03
C ARG A 336 -7.49 17.87 3.56
N ARG A 337 -6.65 16.93 3.13
CA ARG A 337 -6.49 15.61 3.71
C ARG A 337 -5.22 15.56 4.55
N GLU A 338 -5.29 14.83 5.65
CA GLU A 338 -4.20 14.63 6.61
C GLU A 338 -3.89 13.14 6.73
N LEU A 339 -2.69 12.80 7.22
CA LEU A 339 -2.26 11.44 7.50
C LEU A 339 -2.37 11.17 9.01
N ALA A 340 -2.97 10.04 9.38
CA ALA A 340 -2.90 9.49 10.74
C ALA A 340 -2.32 8.07 10.67
N LEU A 341 -1.36 7.76 11.55
CA LEU A 341 -0.71 6.44 11.59
C LEU A 341 -1.03 5.72 12.89
N TYR A 342 -1.32 4.43 12.75
CA TYR A 342 -1.55 3.52 13.88
C TYR A 342 -0.68 2.30 13.72
N ARG A 343 -0.24 1.72 14.83
CA ARG A 343 0.69 0.60 14.84
C ARG A 343 0.17 -0.59 15.63
N TYR A 344 0.60 -1.77 15.21
CA TYR A 344 0.40 -3.06 15.84
C TYR A 344 1.76 -3.70 16.10
N THR A 345 1.91 -4.37 17.23
CA THR A 345 3.16 -5.04 17.63
C THR A 345 2.94 -6.55 17.68
N PRO A 346 4.01 -7.37 17.65
CA PRO A 346 3.89 -8.82 17.80
C PRO A 346 3.14 -9.29 19.05
#